data_AF-A0A026X1K9-F1
#
_entry.id   AF-A0A026X1K9-F1
#
_cell.length_a   1.000
_cell.length_b   1.000
_cell.length_c   1.000
_cell.angle_alpha   90.00
_cell.angle_beta   90.00
_cell.angle_gamma   90.00
#
_symmetry.space_group_name_H-M   'P 1'
#
loop_
_entity.id
_entity.type
_entity.pdbx_description
1 polymer ?
#
loop_
_entity_poly.entity_id
_entity_poly.type
_entity_poly.pdbx_seq_one_letter_code
_entity_poly.pdbx_strand_id
1 'polypeptide(L)'
;MECPPLTRVEKLHYLRSSMQGSADQLIRSLPMTDDSLQASWDLLISRYENKRLIIQAHLDKLFDLTMTSSKSAASIMGLVSTVSESNKALQSLGMSQDMWDCVLVHYISRFLDRDTREAWETSLGSS
;
A
#
# COMPACT_ATOMS: atom_id res chain seq x y z
N MET A 1 7.88 -8.10 -32.03
CA MET A 1 6.43 -8.15 -32.32
C MET A 1 5.74 -7.52 -31.12
N GLU A 2 5.47 -6.23 -31.20
CA GLU A 2 4.82 -5.48 -30.11
C GLU A 2 3.29 -5.67 -30.24
N CYS A 3 2.62 -6.06 -29.15
CA CYS A 3 1.16 -6.09 -29.15
C CYS A 3 0.63 -4.65 -29.27
N PRO A 4 -0.36 -4.39 -30.15
CA PRO A 4 -0.96 -3.08 -30.25
C PRO A 4 -1.60 -2.67 -28.91
N PRO A 5 -1.56 -1.37 -28.55
CA PRO A 5 -2.15 -0.88 -27.32
C PRO A 5 -3.67 -1.07 -27.31
N LEU A 6 -4.22 -1.51 -26.18
CA LEU A 6 -5.67 -1.71 -26.01
C LEU A 6 -6.45 -0.42 -26.20
N THR A 7 -7.57 -0.51 -26.92
CA THR A 7 -8.57 0.54 -27.06
C THR A 7 -9.25 0.86 -25.72
N ARG A 8 -9.94 2.01 -25.62
CA ARG A 8 -10.60 2.40 -24.37
C ARG A 8 -11.80 1.48 -24.06
N VAL A 9 -12.57 1.06 -25.06
CA VAL A 9 -13.60 0.01 -24.89
C VAL A 9 -13.00 -1.29 -24.37
N GLU A 10 -11.88 -1.78 -24.93
CA GLU A 10 -11.25 -3.01 -24.45
C GLU A 10 -10.78 -2.88 -23.00
N LYS A 11 -10.16 -1.74 -22.63
CA LYS A 11 -9.79 -1.45 -21.24
C LYS A 11 -11.00 -1.42 -20.30
N LEU A 12 -12.13 -0.86 -20.72
CA LEU A 12 -13.36 -0.84 -19.94
C LEU A 12 -13.94 -2.25 -19.76
N HIS A 13 -13.88 -3.08 -20.81
CA HIS A 13 -14.26 -4.48 -20.72
C HIS A 13 -13.40 -5.24 -19.70
N TYR A 14 -12.07 -5.06 -19.76
CA TYR A 14 -11.15 -5.64 -18.79
C TYR A 14 -11.42 -5.14 -17.36
N LEU A 15 -11.63 -3.84 -17.19
CA LEU A 15 -11.97 -3.23 -15.90
C LEU A 15 -13.19 -3.92 -15.30
N ARG A 16 -14.31 -4.00 -16.03
CA ARG A 16 -15.54 -4.66 -15.58
C ARG A 16 -15.34 -6.13 -15.25
N SER A 17 -14.64 -6.87 -16.11
CA SER A 17 -14.37 -8.28 -15.88
C SER A 17 -13.54 -8.55 -14.61
N SER A 18 -12.79 -7.53 -14.16
CA SER A 18 -11.95 -7.60 -12.96
C SER A 18 -12.68 -7.12 -11.70
N MET A 19 -13.84 -6.46 -11.83
CA MET A 19 -14.63 -5.98 -10.69
C MET A 19 -15.59 -7.06 -10.19
N GLN A 20 -15.85 -7.05 -8.88
CA GLN A 20 -16.77 -7.99 -8.24
C GLN A 20 -17.66 -7.27 -7.22
N GLY A 21 -18.82 -7.86 -6.90
CA GLY A 21 -19.73 -7.36 -5.87
C GLY A 21 -20.16 -5.91 -6.09
N SER A 22 -20.02 -5.08 -5.06
CA SER A 22 -20.46 -3.67 -5.09
C SER A 22 -19.71 -2.81 -6.11
N ALA A 23 -18.46 -3.14 -6.44
CA ALA A 23 -17.68 -2.39 -7.42
C ALA A 23 -18.18 -2.62 -8.85
N ASP A 24 -18.57 -3.86 -9.18
CA ASP A 24 -19.22 -4.17 -10.46
C ASP A 24 -20.57 -3.45 -10.56
N GLN A 25 -21.41 -3.57 -9.52
CA GLN A 25 -22.73 -2.92 -9.47
C GLN A 25 -22.64 -1.41 -9.68
N LEU A 26 -21.59 -0.77 -9.17
CA LEU A 26 -21.39 0.68 -9.29
C LEU A 26 -21.20 1.14 -10.73
N ILE A 27 -20.43 0.39 -11.54
CA ILE A 27 -20.07 0.78 -12.91
C ILE A 27 -20.89 0.09 -13.98
N ARG A 28 -21.70 -0.92 -13.62
CA ARG A 28 -22.48 -1.75 -14.55
C ARG A 28 -23.60 -0.99 -15.28
N SER A 29 -24.10 0.10 -14.70
CA SER A 29 -25.14 0.95 -15.31
C SER A 29 -24.63 1.82 -16.47
N LEU A 30 -23.31 2.03 -16.57
CA LEU A 30 -22.72 2.82 -17.65
C LEU A 30 -22.74 2.05 -18.99
N PRO A 31 -22.81 2.73 -20.14
CA PRO A 31 -22.71 2.06 -21.45
C PRO A 31 -21.27 1.58 -21.72
N MET A 32 -21.09 0.52 -22.52
CA MET A 32 -19.76 0.02 -22.92
C MET A 32 -19.20 0.86 -24.08
N THR A 33 -18.77 2.08 -23.79
CA THR A 33 -18.24 3.06 -24.77
C THR A 33 -16.92 3.67 -24.30
N ASP A 34 -16.18 4.31 -25.20
CA ASP A 34 -14.89 4.94 -24.90
C ASP A 34 -14.97 6.02 -23.81
N ASP A 35 -16.06 6.78 -23.79
CA ASP A 35 -16.31 7.84 -22.81
C ASP A 35 -16.58 7.27 -21.40
N SER A 36 -17.20 6.10 -21.33
CA SER A 36 -17.55 5.44 -20.06
C SER A 36 -16.36 4.91 -19.29
N LEU A 37 -15.18 4.74 -19.92
CA LEU A 37 -13.98 4.30 -19.20
C LEU A 37 -13.62 5.29 -18.08
N GLN A 38 -13.55 6.58 -18.41
CA GLN A 38 -13.19 7.61 -17.44
C GLN A 38 -14.28 7.75 -16.38
N ALA A 39 -15.55 7.81 -16.78
CA ALA A 39 -16.67 7.88 -15.84
C ALA A 39 -16.72 6.68 -14.87
N SER A 40 -16.45 5.46 -15.38
CA SER A 40 -16.38 4.26 -14.53
C SER A 40 -15.24 4.35 -13.52
N TRP A 41 -14.07 4.82 -13.97
CA TRP A 41 -12.90 4.99 -13.12
C TRP A 41 -13.13 6.06 -12.04
N ASP A 42 -13.73 7.19 -12.41
CA ASP A 42 -14.03 8.29 -11.48
C ASP A 42 -15.08 7.88 -10.43
N LEU A 43 -16.07 7.08 -10.80
CA LEU A 43 -17.02 6.51 -9.83
C LEU A 43 -16.32 5.58 -8.83
N LEU A 44 -15.44 4.71 -9.31
CA LEU A 44 -14.65 3.82 -8.45
C LEU A 44 -13.77 4.61 -7.49
N ILE A 45 -13.05 5.62 -8.00
CA ILE A 45 -12.26 6.55 -7.19
C ILE A 45 -13.16 7.24 -6.16
N SER A 46 -14.26 7.86 -6.57
CA SER A 46 -15.14 8.59 -5.66
C SER A 46 -15.70 7.71 -4.55
N ARG A 47 -15.92 6.42 -4.81
CA ARG A 47 -16.53 5.49 -3.85
C ARG A 47 -15.51 4.79 -2.95
N TYR A 48 -14.31 4.50 -3.47
CA TYR A 48 -13.32 3.63 -2.81
C TYR A 48 -12.01 4.35 -2.47
N GLU A 49 -11.66 5.45 -3.12
CA GLU A 49 -10.44 6.22 -2.83
C GLU A 49 -10.65 7.19 -1.66
N ASN A 50 -11.09 6.68 -0.51
CA ASN A 50 -11.07 7.46 0.72
C ASN A 50 -9.65 7.46 1.30
N LYS A 51 -8.82 8.41 0.83
CA LYS A 51 -7.40 8.52 1.23
C LYS A 51 -7.21 8.50 2.74
N ARG A 52 -8.08 9.15 3.51
CA ARG A 52 -8.03 9.15 4.98
C ARG A 52 -8.20 7.76 5.56
N LEU A 53 -9.17 6.99 5.06
CA LEU A 53 -9.42 5.62 5.51
C LEU A 53 -8.29 4.67 5.09
N ILE A 54 -7.76 4.84 3.88
CA ILE A 54 -6.65 4.03 3.36
C ILE A 54 -5.39 4.30 4.21
N ILE A 55 -5.10 5.57 4.50
CA ILE A 55 -4.02 5.96 5.42
C ILE A 55 -4.22 5.30 6.78
N GLN A 56 -5.41 5.40 7.37
CA GLN A 56 -5.71 4.78 8.66
C GLN A 56 -5.46 3.28 8.64
N ALA A 57 -5.94 2.56 7.62
CA ALA A 57 -5.71 1.12 7.51
C ALA A 57 -4.22 0.73 7.43
N HIS A 58 -3.39 1.53 6.73
CA HIS A 58 -1.94 1.31 6.71
C HIS A 58 -1.29 1.63 8.05
N LEU A 59 -1.73 2.69 8.74
CA LEU A 59 -1.25 3.03 10.08
C LEU A 59 -1.66 1.95 11.10
N ASP A 60 -2.89 1.45 11.04
CA ASP A 60 -3.35 0.35 11.90
C ASP A 60 -2.49 -0.90 11.67
N LYS A 61 -2.24 -1.28 10.41
CA LYS A 61 -1.32 -2.39 10.07
C LYS A 61 0.09 -2.19 10.63
N LEU A 62 0.58 -0.96 10.67
CA LEU A 62 1.90 -0.61 11.22
C LEU A 62 1.89 -0.62 12.76
N PHE A 63 0.87 -0.08 13.40
CA PHE A 63 0.82 0.07 14.86
C PHE A 63 0.32 -1.18 15.57
N ASP A 64 -0.43 -2.05 14.89
CA ASP A 64 -0.82 -3.37 15.37
C ASP A 64 0.26 -4.43 15.17
N LEU A 65 1.45 -4.04 14.66
CA LEU A 65 2.62 -4.91 14.68
C LEU A 65 2.83 -5.38 16.13
N THR A 66 2.78 -6.69 16.33
CA THR A 66 3.01 -7.30 17.65
C THR A 66 4.49 -7.57 17.84
N MET A 67 4.97 -7.33 19.07
CA MET A 67 6.37 -7.57 19.39
C MET A 67 6.74 -9.01 19.07
N THR A 68 7.74 -9.15 18.21
CA THR A 68 8.09 -10.42 17.62
C THR A 68 8.71 -11.32 18.68
N SER A 69 7.90 -12.16 19.33
CA SER A 69 8.38 -13.03 20.40
C SER A 69 9.38 -14.09 19.90
N SER A 70 9.48 -14.33 18.59
CA SER A 70 10.42 -15.30 18.01
C SER A 70 11.62 -14.61 17.36
N LYS A 71 12.81 -14.99 17.83
CA LYS A 71 14.14 -14.60 17.31
C LYS A 71 14.43 -15.26 15.95
N SER A 72 13.59 -15.05 14.94
CA SER A 72 13.77 -15.69 13.64
C SER A 72 14.04 -14.66 12.54
N ALA A 73 14.95 -14.99 11.63
CA ALA A 73 15.16 -14.16 10.43
C ALA A 73 13.85 -13.96 9.64
N ALA A 74 12.98 -14.98 9.62
CA ALA A 74 11.68 -14.91 8.96
C ALA A 74 10.76 -13.83 9.54
N SER A 75 10.78 -13.66 10.86
CA SER A 75 9.92 -12.71 11.54
C SER A 75 10.43 -11.26 11.39
N ILE A 76 11.75 -11.05 11.40
CA ILE A 76 12.36 -9.77 11.03
C ILE A 76 12.07 -9.41 9.57
N MET A 77 12.19 -10.36 8.64
CA MET A 77 11.85 -10.12 7.23
C MET A 77 10.36 -9.77 7.05
N GLY A 78 9.47 -10.40 7.82
CA GLY A 78 8.04 -10.06 7.83
C GLY A 78 7.76 -8.64 8.34
N LEU A 79 8.47 -8.22 9.38
CA LEU A 79 8.41 -6.86 9.91
C LEU A 79 8.85 -5.83 8.85
N VAL A 80 10.04 -6.04 8.26
CA VAL A 80 10.59 -5.15 7.22
C VAL A 80 9.66 -5.07 6.01
N SER A 81 9.09 -6.20 5.58
CA SER A 81 8.15 -6.24 4.46
C SER A 81 6.88 -5.43 4.76
N THR A 82 6.28 -5.66 5.93
CA THR A 82 5.06 -4.95 6.35
C THR A 82 5.27 -3.44 6.44
N VAL A 83 6.40 -3.03 7.03
CA VAL A 83 6.78 -1.62 7.12
C VAL A 83 6.98 -1.03 5.74
N SER A 84 7.75 -1.70 4.89
CA SER A 84 8.12 -1.19 3.57
C SER A 84 6.90 -1.05 2.66
N GLU A 85 5.98 -2.02 2.68
CA GLU A 85 4.71 -1.95 1.97
C GLU A 85 3.86 -0.77 2.45
N SER A 86 3.71 -0.63 3.76
CA SER A 86 2.87 0.43 4.34
C SER A 86 3.47 1.82 4.08
N ASN A 87 4.80 1.97 4.20
CA ASN A 87 5.46 3.24 3.91
C ASN A 87 5.31 3.63 2.43
N LYS A 88 5.51 2.70 1.50
CA LYS A 88 5.31 2.96 0.06
C LYS A 88 3.88 3.34 -0.27
N ALA A 89 2.90 2.71 0.37
CA ALA A 89 1.49 3.05 0.17
C ALA A 89 1.14 4.44 0.74
N LEU A 90 1.68 4.81 1.89
CA LEU A 90 1.51 6.14 2.46
C LEU A 90 2.17 7.24 1.60
N GLN A 91 3.35 6.95 1.02
CA GLN A 91 4.04 7.84 0.09
C GLN A 91 3.23 8.07 -1.20
N SER A 92 2.64 7.03 -1.78
CA SER A 92 1.79 7.18 -2.97
C SER A 92 0.52 8.00 -2.70
N LEU A 93 0.09 8.09 -1.44
CA LEU A 93 -1.02 8.93 -0.99
C LEU A 93 -0.61 10.38 -0.66
N GLY A 94 0.67 10.72 -0.78
CA GLY A 94 1.20 12.08 -0.63
C GLY A 94 1.57 12.46 0.81
N MET A 95 1.85 11.50 1.70
CA MET A 95 2.44 11.81 3.02
C MET A 95 3.87 12.37 2.89
N SER A 96 4.17 13.39 3.68
CA SER A 96 5.52 13.96 3.81
C SER A 96 6.46 12.99 4.56
N GLN A 97 7.70 12.87 4.08
CA GLN A 97 8.71 11.93 4.60
C GLN A 97 9.52 12.47 5.78
N ASP A 98 9.71 13.79 5.89
CA ASP A 98 10.81 14.36 6.68
C ASP A 98 10.80 13.96 8.17
N MET A 99 9.66 14.12 8.86
CA MET A 99 9.53 13.67 10.26
C MET A 99 9.07 12.22 10.38
N TRP A 100 8.37 11.72 9.37
CA TRP A 100 7.72 10.42 9.40
C TRP A 100 8.74 9.28 9.39
N ASP A 101 9.79 9.38 8.58
CA ASP A 101 10.82 8.36 8.50
C ASP A 101 11.58 8.22 9.83
N CYS A 102 11.86 9.33 10.53
CA CYS A 102 12.47 9.31 11.86
C CYS A 102 11.57 8.62 12.89
N VAL A 103 10.27 8.93 12.89
CA VAL A 103 9.29 8.31 13.79
C VAL A 103 9.16 6.82 13.51
N LEU A 104 9.11 6.43 12.23
CA LEU A 104 9.05 5.03 11.82
C LEU A 104 10.29 4.26 12.27
N VAL A 105 11.48 4.76 11.97
CA VAL A 105 12.74 4.12 12.39
C VAL A 105 12.76 3.96 13.92
N HIS A 106 12.43 5.01 14.67
CA HIS A 106 12.38 4.94 16.13
C HIS A 106 11.35 3.91 16.62
N TYR A 107 10.16 3.85 16.01
CA TYR A 107 9.11 2.92 16.38
C TYR A 107 9.52 1.46 16.12
N ILE A 108 10.02 1.18 14.92
CA ILE A 108 10.37 -0.17 14.46
C ILE A 108 11.58 -0.72 15.21
N SER A 109 12.56 0.13 15.55
CA SER A 109 13.73 -0.29 16.32
C SER A 109 13.38 -0.82 17.72
N ARG A 110 12.16 -0.58 18.23
CA ARG A 110 11.66 -1.16 19.49
C ARG A 110 11.20 -2.60 19.35
N PHE A 111 10.94 -3.07 18.12
CA PHE A 111 10.56 -4.45 17.83
C PHE A 111 11.79 -5.36 17.64
N LEU A 112 12.96 -4.76 17.43
CA LEU A 112 14.23 -5.48 17.38
C LEU A 112 14.66 -5.88 18.78
N ASP A 113 15.14 -7.11 18.95
CA ASP A 113 15.79 -7.51 20.18
C ASP A 113 17.11 -6.74 20.39
N ARG A 114 17.63 -6.81 21.61
CA ARG A 114 18.83 -6.06 22.00
C ARG A 114 20.02 -6.36 21.09
N ASP A 115 20.27 -7.63 20.79
CA ASP A 115 21.47 -8.04 20.04
C ASP A 115 21.35 -7.58 18.58
N THR A 116 20.18 -7.74 17.97
CA THR A 116 19.89 -7.26 16.61
C THR A 116 19.98 -5.74 16.53
N ARG A 117 19.46 -5.02 17.53
CA ARG A 117 19.52 -3.56 17.56
C ARG A 117 20.95 -3.05 17.73
N GLU A 118 21.73 -3.65 18.63
CA GLU A 118 23.15 -3.30 18.81
C GLU A 118 23.96 -3.55 17.52
N ALA A 119 23.71 -4.68 16.84
CA ALA A 119 24.34 -4.98 15.56
C ALA A 119 23.94 -3.98 14.46
N TRP A 120 22.66 -3.58 14.41
CA TRP A 120 22.16 -2.57 13.46
C TRP A 120 22.80 -1.20 13.68
N GLU A 121 22.82 -0.70 14.91
CA GLU A 121 23.46 0.59 15.26
C GLU A 121 24.96 0.55 14.92
N THR A 122 25.64 -0.56 15.22
CA THR A 122 27.07 -0.73 14.86
C THR A 122 27.28 -0.72 13.35
N SER A 123 26.35 -1.28 12.57
CA SER A 123 26.43 -1.31 11.11
C SER A 123 26.24 0.06 10.44
N LEU A 124 25.53 0.98 11.10
CA LEU A 124 25.32 2.35 10.62
C LEU A 124 26.54 3.27 10.86
N GLY A 125 27.54 2.78 11.60
CA GLY A 125 28.75 3.52 11.96
C GLY A 125 28.55 4.33 13.23
N SER A 126 29.55 4.30 14.10
CA SER A 126 29.63 5.17 15.28
C SER A 126 29.57 6.62 14.82
N SER A 127 28.58 7.38 15.31
CA SER A 127 28.57 8.85 15.21
C SER A 127 29.79 9.47 15.88
#